data_AF-Q16TT6-F1
#
_entry.id   AF-Q16TT6-F1
#
_cell.length_a   1.000
_cell.length_b   1.000
_cell.length_c   1.000
_cell.angle_alpha   90.00
_cell.angle_beta   90.00
_cell.angle_gamma   90.00
#
_symmetry.space_group_name_H-M   'P 1'
#
loop_
_entity.id
_entity.type
_entity.pdbx_description
1 polymer ?
#
loop_
_entity_poly.entity_id
_entity_poly.type
_entity_poly.pdbx_seq_one_letter_code
_entity_poly.pdbx_strand_id
1 'polypeptide(L)'
;MLFSLIGLCILARIVDGRREIKFNCTLTANYYDCLFRDVIIRSESEADSIFFGEQNFNDTSIAFRDCSMVVLPKKVFETFPAIQYLSSDACNIQKLLGGTFANAQRLQELHLYNNKISKLNNFVFNGALQLEILSLYNNTVKYLEEHAFDGLGHLRQLYMDDNLIEKLPESLFSGLEELQILELQNNKIKEINDDQFILCSMLRELNLSANMINTFNMTQLIGLNKLETLDIGKNYLDEVFVTKYLRTLNAQENQVSRILMDQGDFFQLTHLNLSRNNIANINNIFKFRNLIELDVSYNELITLDFVIFAFMKNLKDIKLNNNHLWIIDNGIPAPAKSLRTLNLAHNKFLFIDLAVFDTFPALENIYLHGNELIDMRIEEVEQNFPYLSLVSTDNNDWDCINLMNIVTTLERAYVKWSTGNRNCTKPEQHKFICCTSTEHHLREKIVRLTKEIYKSRKMIKQLIMENAELRTEVEMQFLPSVD
;
A
#
# COMPACT_ATOMS: atom_id res chain seq x y z
N MET A 1 18.06 -4.53 -61.74
CA MET A 1 17.82 -3.73 -60.52
C MET A 1 16.76 -4.44 -59.69
N LEU A 2 17.19 -5.27 -58.75
CA LEU A 2 16.37 -5.86 -57.70
C LEU A 2 17.33 -6.06 -56.54
N PHE A 3 17.63 -4.96 -55.84
CA PHE A 3 18.29 -5.03 -54.54
C PHE A 3 17.25 -5.58 -53.57
N SER A 4 17.41 -6.85 -53.19
CA SER A 4 16.77 -7.38 -52.01
C SER A 4 17.30 -6.59 -50.81
N LEU A 5 16.45 -5.75 -50.22
CA LEU A 5 16.60 -5.21 -48.87
C LEU A 5 16.53 -6.38 -47.87
N ILE A 6 17.57 -7.21 -47.83
CA ILE A 6 17.87 -8.02 -46.66
C ILE A 6 18.41 -7.01 -45.67
N GLY A 7 17.59 -6.65 -44.68
CA GLY A 7 18.00 -5.79 -43.58
C GLY A 7 19.34 -6.26 -43.04
N LEU A 8 20.30 -5.34 -42.96
CA LEU A 8 21.63 -5.57 -42.41
C LEU A 8 21.48 -6.13 -41.00
N CYS A 9 21.60 -7.45 -40.82
CA CYS A 9 21.65 -8.05 -39.51
C CYS A 9 22.89 -7.50 -38.79
N ILE A 10 22.68 -6.78 -37.70
CA ILE A 10 23.79 -6.40 -36.83
C ILE A 10 24.31 -7.68 -36.19
N LEU A 11 25.56 -8.02 -36.51
CA LEU A 11 26.24 -9.18 -36.00
C LEU A 11 27.00 -8.79 -34.74
N ALA A 12 26.57 -9.28 -33.58
CA ALA A 12 27.41 -9.24 -32.40
C ALA A 12 28.32 -10.47 -32.38
N ARG A 13 29.59 -10.32 -31.96
CA ARG A 13 30.51 -11.44 -31.80
C ARG A 13 31.34 -11.35 -30.54
N ILE A 14 31.59 -12.48 -29.90
CA ILE A 14 32.57 -12.62 -28.80
C ILE A 14 33.77 -13.40 -29.31
N VAL A 15 34.98 -12.91 -29.05
CA VAL A 15 36.24 -13.58 -29.38
C VAL A 15 36.84 -14.17 -28.11
N ASP A 16 36.40 -15.39 -27.76
CA ASP A 16 36.96 -16.14 -26.62
C ASP A 16 38.00 -17.13 -27.12
N GLY A 17 39.26 -16.67 -27.26
CA GLY A 17 40.53 -17.42 -27.36
C GLY A 17 40.69 -18.59 -28.36
N ARG A 18 39.60 -19.10 -28.93
CA ARG A 18 39.46 -20.36 -29.67
C ARG A 18 38.20 -20.38 -30.58
N ARG A 19 37.14 -19.59 -30.32
CA ARG A 19 35.90 -19.58 -31.13
C ARG A 19 35.25 -18.18 -31.23
N GLU A 20 34.68 -17.87 -32.40
CA GLU A 20 33.82 -16.71 -32.64
C GLU A 20 32.35 -17.15 -32.50
N ILE A 21 31.61 -16.56 -31.56
CA ILE A 21 30.15 -16.79 -31.41
C ILE A 21 29.45 -15.59 -32.03
N LYS A 22 28.49 -15.80 -32.93
CA LYS A 22 27.76 -14.73 -33.64
C LYS A 22 26.31 -14.66 -33.17
N PHE A 23 25.83 -13.46 -32.93
CA PHE A 23 24.43 -13.16 -32.58
C PHE A 23 23.85 -12.22 -33.62
N ASN A 24 22.58 -12.42 -33.97
CA ASN A 24 21.89 -11.58 -34.94
C ASN A 24 20.93 -10.64 -34.22
N CYS A 25 20.96 -9.40 -34.65
CA CYS A 25 19.90 -8.45 -34.39
C CYS A 25 18.73 -8.68 -35.35
N THR A 26 17.52 -8.88 -34.83
CA THR A 26 16.31 -8.98 -35.64
C THR A 26 15.52 -7.68 -35.57
N LEU A 27 15.22 -7.09 -36.73
CA LEU A 27 14.23 -6.02 -36.83
C LEU A 27 12.86 -6.61 -36.45
N THR A 28 12.29 -6.15 -35.34
CA THR A 28 10.93 -6.52 -34.97
C THR A 28 9.96 -5.46 -35.46
N ALA A 29 8.77 -5.90 -35.88
CA ALA A 29 7.86 -5.06 -36.64
C ALA A 29 7.35 -3.81 -35.90
N ASN A 30 7.61 -3.58 -34.59
CA ASN A 30 7.09 -2.39 -33.87
C ASN A 30 7.69 -2.01 -32.49
N TYR A 31 8.81 -2.56 -31.99
CA TYR A 31 9.25 -2.22 -30.60
C TYR A 31 10.70 -1.80 -30.41
N TYR A 32 11.63 -2.39 -31.15
CA TYR A 32 13.06 -2.07 -31.03
C TYR A 32 13.70 -1.97 -32.40
N ASP A 33 14.55 -0.97 -32.58
CA ASP A 33 15.43 -0.83 -33.74
C ASP A 33 16.35 -2.06 -33.81
N CYS A 34 16.82 -2.52 -32.65
CA CYS A 34 17.60 -3.75 -32.56
C CYS A 34 17.22 -4.66 -31.39
N LEU A 35 16.92 -5.92 -31.70
CA LEU A 35 16.69 -6.97 -30.71
C LEU A 35 17.76 -8.06 -30.83
N PHE A 36 18.65 -8.14 -29.83
CA PHE A 36 19.61 -9.22 -29.68
C PHE A 36 18.99 -10.40 -28.93
N ARG A 37 19.17 -11.62 -29.45
CA ARG A 37 18.73 -12.87 -28.83
C ARG A 37 19.90 -13.79 -28.52
N ASP A 38 19.70 -14.65 -27.52
CA ASP A 38 20.64 -15.72 -27.16
C ASP A 38 22.03 -15.22 -26.77
N VAL A 39 22.15 -13.97 -26.32
CA VAL A 39 23.43 -13.37 -25.94
C VAL A 39 23.89 -13.95 -24.60
N ILE A 40 25.03 -14.64 -24.63
CA ILE A 40 25.64 -15.25 -23.46
C ILE A 40 26.98 -14.58 -23.19
N ILE A 41 27.09 -13.91 -22.04
CA ILE A 41 28.32 -13.28 -21.53
C ILE A 41 28.60 -13.85 -20.14
N ARG A 42 29.62 -14.70 -20.02
CA ARG A 42 29.94 -15.45 -18.80
C ARG A 42 30.92 -14.74 -17.88
N SER A 43 31.65 -13.74 -18.39
CA SER A 43 32.68 -13.03 -17.64
C SER A 43 32.81 -11.58 -18.11
N GLU A 44 33.50 -10.75 -17.31
CA GLU A 44 33.85 -9.39 -17.70
C GLU A 44 34.75 -9.37 -18.94
N SER A 45 35.67 -10.33 -19.07
CA SER A 45 36.53 -10.45 -20.26
C SER A 45 35.74 -10.78 -21.54
N GLU A 46 34.68 -11.59 -21.43
CA GLU A 46 33.77 -11.82 -22.56
C GLU A 46 32.99 -10.53 -22.90
N ALA A 47 32.59 -9.77 -21.88
CA ALA A 47 31.89 -8.49 -22.05
C ALA A 47 32.76 -7.40 -22.70
N ASP A 48 34.06 -7.38 -22.40
CA ASP A 48 35.03 -6.45 -23.01
C ASP A 48 35.43 -6.86 -24.43
N SER A 49 35.38 -8.16 -24.75
CA SER A 49 35.72 -8.69 -26.09
C SER A 49 34.53 -8.77 -27.04
N ILE A 50 33.31 -8.49 -26.56
CA ILE A 50 32.13 -8.43 -27.42
C ILE A 50 32.26 -7.28 -28.41
N PHE A 51 31.85 -7.53 -29.64
CA PHE A 51 31.87 -6.57 -30.73
C PHE A 51 30.51 -6.55 -31.39
N PHE A 52 29.85 -5.40 -31.45
CA PHE A 52 28.55 -5.22 -32.07
C PHE A 52 28.70 -4.60 -33.47
N GLY A 53 28.87 -5.42 -34.51
CA GLY A 53 28.85 -5.01 -35.93
C GLY A 53 29.96 -4.04 -36.38
N GLU A 54 30.14 -3.90 -37.70
CA GLU A 54 31.23 -3.11 -38.31
C GLU A 54 30.84 -1.67 -38.70
N GLN A 55 29.65 -1.17 -38.35
CA GLN A 55 29.18 0.17 -38.76
C GLN A 55 28.52 0.95 -37.62
N ASN A 56 28.58 2.28 -37.70
CA ASN A 56 27.88 3.21 -36.82
C ASN A 56 26.38 3.12 -37.09
N PHE A 57 25.64 2.48 -36.18
CA PHE A 57 24.19 2.37 -36.27
C PHE A 57 23.53 3.55 -35.56
N ASN A 58 22.48 4.09 -36.18
CA ASN A 58 21.64 5.14 -35.61
C ASN A 58 20.49 4.58 -34.77
N ASP A 59 20.57 3.30 -34.39
CA ASP A 59 19.55 2.63 -33.59
C ASP A 59 19.42 3.35 -32.24
N THR A 60 18.19 3.73 -31.93
CA THR A 60 17.81 4.46 -30.73
C THR A 60 17.22 3.54 -29.67
N SER A 61 16.71 2.38 -30.06
CA SER A 61 16.07 1.42 -29.15
C SER A 61 16.67 0.02 -29.31
N ILE A 62 17.32 -0.46 -28.24
CA ILE A 62 18.00 -1.76 -28.22
C ILE A 62 17.46 -2.62 -27.08
N ALA A 63 17.24 -3.90 -27.35
CA ALA A 63 16.85 -4.86 -26.34
C ALA A 63 17.65 -6.17 -26.43
N PHE A 64 17.82 -6.82 -25.29
CA PHE A 64 18.34 -8.17 -25.16
C PHE A 64 17.23 -9.10 -24.66
N ARG A 65 17.03 -10.23 -25.32
CA ARG A 65 16.07 -11.28 -24.93
C ARG A 65 16.75 -12.64 -24.96
N ASP A 66 16.19 -13.58 -24.21
CA ASP A 66 16.71 -14.95 -24.13
C ASP A 66 18.23 -14.96 -23.80
N CYS A 67 18.64 -14.03 -22.94
CA CYS A 67 20.02 -13.65 -22.68
C CYS A 67 20.51 -14.22 -21.33
N SER A 68 21.82 -14.40 -21.19
CA SER A 68 22.47 -14.64 -19.91
C SER A 68 23.82 -13.93 -19.88
N MET A 69 23.81 -12.70 -19.36
CA MET A 69 24.97 -11.82 -19.25
C MET A 69 25.29 -11.58 -17.78
N VAL A 70 26.48 -11.95 -17.30
CA VAL A 70 26.90 -11.67 -15.91
C VAL A 70 27.06 -10.16 -15.66
N VAL A 71 27.44 -9.40 -16.69
CA VAL A 71 27.57 -7.94 -16.68
C VAL A 71 27.00 -7.36 -17.97
N LEU A 72 26.49 -6.13 -17.91
CA LEU A 72 26.09 -5.39 -19.11
C LEU A 72 27.35 -4.93 -19.88
N PRO A 73 27.50 -5.26 -21.17
CA PRO A 73 28.69 -4.89 -21.91
C PRO A 73 28.67 -3.41 -22.29
N LYS A 74 29.65 -2.63 -21.80
CA LYS A 74 29.81 -1.19 -22.13
C LYS A 74 29.90 -0.92 -23.65
N LYS A 75 30.36 -1.92 -24.42
CA LYS A 75 30.51 -1.82 -25.87
C LYS A 75 29.20 -1.49 -26.59
N VAL A 76 28.04 -1.82 -26.01
CA VAL A 76 26.74 -1.42 -26.59
C VAL A 76 26.63 0.11 -26.70
N PHE A 77 27.05 0.85 -25.68
CA PHE A 77 27.00 2.32 -25.70
C PHE A 77 28.10 2.93 -26.58
N GLU A 78 29.22 2.24 -26.78
CA GLU A 78 30.29 2.67 -27.69
C GLU A 78 29.88 2.47 -29.15
N THR A 79 29.20 1.37 -29.47
CA THR A 79 28.74 1.06 -30.83
C THR A 79 27.50 1.88 -31.22
N PHE A 80 26.58 2.10 -30.27
CA PHE A 80 25.29 2.75 -30.51
C PHE A 80 25.20 4.07 -29.75
N PRO A 81 25.92 5.13 -30.18
CA PRO A 81 25.96 6.40 -29.45
C PRO A 81 24.63 7.18 -29.50
N ALA A 82 23.68 6.77 -30.35
CA ALA A 82 22.35 7.35 -30.46
C ALA A 82 21.30 6.68 -29.56
N ILE A 83 21.68 5.66 -28.78
CA ILE A 83 20.74 4.89 -27.95
C ILE A 83 20.01 5.79 -26.95
N GLN A 84 18.69 5.70 -26.96
CA GLN A 84 17.75 6.37 -26.05
C GLN A 84 17.04 5.35 -25.16
N TYR A 85 16.81 4.14 -25.65
CA TYR A 85 16.14 3.08 -24.93
C TYR A 85 17.02 1.83 -24.90
N LEU A 86 17.26 1.28 -23.70
CA LEU A 86 17.92 -0.01 -23.52
C LEU A 86 17.12 -0.92 -22.57
N SER A 87 16.74 -2.09 -23.05
CA SER A 87 16.23 -3.18 -22.21
C SER A 87 17.21 -4.34 -22.15
N SER A 88 17.56 -4.76 -20.94
CA SER A 88 18.30 -5.99 -20.64
C SER A 88 17.70 -6.68 -19.41
N ASP A 89 16.37 -6.67 -19.35
CA ASP A 89 15.61 -7.34 -18.29
C ASP A 89 15.70 -8.86 -18.42
N ALA A 90 15.67 -9.55 -17.27
CA ALA A 90 15.77 -11.01 -17.21
C ALA A 90 17.03 -11.62 -17.88
N CYS A 91 18.13 -10.86 -17.97
CA CYS A 91 19.39 -11.30 -18.57
C CYS A 91 20.39 -11.90 -17.58
N ASN A 92 20.01 -12.21 -16.33
CA ASN A 92 20.90 -12.77 -15.31
C ASN A 92 22.13 -11.87 -14.97
N ILE A 93 21.98 -10.54 -15.13
CA ILE A 93 23.02 -9.55 -14.80
C ILE A 93 23.23 -9.52 -13.30
N GLN A 94 24.46 -9.70 -12.85
CA GLN A 94 24.81 -9.82 -11.43
C GLN A 94 25.42 -8.54 -10.86
N LYS A 95 26.07 -7.73 -11.71
CA LYS A 95 26.71 -6.48 -11.31
C LYS A 95 26.79 -5.50 -12.47
N LEU A 96 26.78 -4.22 -12.12
CA LEU A 96 27.08 -3.11 -13.02
C LEU A 96 28.50 -2.62 -12.73
N LEU A 97 29.34 -2.54 -13.76
CA LEU A 97 30.72 -2.13 -13.63
C LEU A 97 30.83 -0.60 -13.74
N GLY A 98 31.77 0.00 -13.01
CA GLY A 98 32.07 1.43 -13.13
C GLY A 98 32.46 1.79 -14.57
N GLY A 99 31.92 2.91 -15.06
CA GLY A 99 32.18 3.38 -16.43
C GLY A 99 31.39 2.65 -17.53
N THR A 100 30.51 1.70 -17.19
CA THR A 100 29.65 1.01 -18.19
C THR A 100 28.86 1.99 -19.05
N PHE A 101 28.39 3.10 -18.45
CA PHE A 101 27.53 4.08 -19.10
C PHE A 101 28.26 5.34 -19.57
N ALA A 102 29.59 5.36 -19.61
CA ALA A 102 30.38 6.55 -19.93
C ALA A 102 30.04 7.18 -21.31
N ASN A 103 29.55 6.36 -22.26
CA ASN A 103 29.14 6.79 -23.60
C ASN A 103 27.61 6.82 -23.81
N ALA A 104 26.82 6.66 -22.74
CA ALA A 104 25.36 6.59 -22.80
C ALA A 104 24.69 7.98 -22.81
N GLN A 105 25.25 8.96 -23.53
CA GLN A 105 24.90 10.38 -23.41
C GLN A 105 23.46 10.73 -23.77
N ARG A 106 22.80 9.88 -24.57
CA ARG A 106 21.42 10.06 -25.04
C ARG A 106 20.44 9.10 -24.41
N LEU A 107 20.90 8.21 -23.52
CA LEU A 107 20.06 7.19 -22.90
C LEU A 107 19.02 7.88 -22.02
N GLN A 108 17.75 7.60 -22.30
CA GLN A 108 16.57 8.13 -21.61
C GLN A 108 15.89 7.04 -20.77
N GLU A 109 15.84 5.81 -21.26
CA GLU A 109 15.19 4.69 -20.58
C GLU A 109 16.14 3.50 -20.44
N LEU A 110 16.33 3.03 -19.22
CA LEU A 110 17.17 1.88 -18.88
C LEU A 110 16.38 0.87 -18.05
N HIS A 111 16.13 -0.29 -18.63
CA HIS A 111 15.43 -1.39 -17.97
C HIS A 111 16.38 -2.55 -17.65
N LEU A 112 16.59 -2.77 -16.35
CA LEU A 112 17.46 -3.79 -15.77
C LEU A 112 16.73 -4.65 -14.72
N TYR A 113 15.40 -4.66 -14.76
CA TYR A 113 14.57 -5.44 -13.82
C TYR A 113 14.69 -6.96 -14.05
N ASN A 114 14.23 -7.76 -13.08
CA ASN A 114 14.32 -9.23 -13.12
C ASN A 114 15.76 -9.77 -13.29
N ASN A 115 16.76 -9.05 -12.80
CA ASN A 115 18.17 -9.48 -12.84
C ASN A 115 18.63 -9.94 -11.45
N LYS A 116 19.95 -10.05 -11.24
CA LYS A 116 20.57 -10.47 -9.98
C LYS A 116 21.56 -9.42 -9.47
N ILE A 117 21.31 -8.15 -9.79
CA ILE A 117 22.15 -7.04 -9.34
C ILE A 117 22.02 -6.98 -7.82
N SER A 118 23.15 -7.01 -7.11
CA SER A 118 23.16 -7.05 -5.64
C SER A 118 23.70 -5.78 -4.97
N LYS A 119 24.40 -4.93 -5.73
CA LYS A 119 25.05 -3.71 -5.25
C LYS A 119 25.02 -2.61 -6.32
N LEU A 120 24.74 -1.38 -5.90
CA LEU A 120 24.97 -0.17 -6.71
C LEU A 120 26.12 0.62 -6.07
N ASN A 121 27.22 0.75 -6.81
CA ASN A 121 28.38 1.52 -6.38
C ASN A 121 28.19 3.01 -6.72
N ASN A 122 28.99 3.87 -6.09
CA ASN A 122 29.06 5.28 -6.38
C ASN A 122 29.30 5.53 -7.88
N PHE A 123 28.54 6.48 -8.44
CA PHE A 123 28.67 6.93 -9.83
C PHE A 123 28.49 5.82 -10.88
N VAL A 124 27.80 4.72 -10.54
CA VAL A 124 27.68 3.57 -11.45
C VAL A 124 26.98 3.93 -12.77
N PHE A 125 26.07 4.91 -12.76
CA PHE A 125 25.36 5.41 -13.95
C PHE A 125 26.01 6.63 -14.62
N ASN A 126 27.22 7.02 -14.21
CA ASN A 126 27.89 8.20 -14.75
C ASN A 126 28.06 8.11 -16.28
N GLY A 127 27.67 9.17 -16.99
CA GLY A 127 27.61 9.27 -18.44
C GLY A 127 26.20 9.15 -19.03
N ALA A 128 25.24 8.55 -18.31
CA ALA A 128 23.82 8.50 -18.70
C ALA A 128 23.06 9.78 -18.28
N LEU A 129 23.56 10.94 -18.73
CA LEU A 129 23.13 12.25 -18.22
C LEU A 129 21.69 12.63 -18.60
N GLN A 130 21.07 11.95 -19.56
CA GLN A 130 19.71 12.23 -20.04
C GLN A 130 18.70 11.18 -19.56
N LEU A 131 19.09 10.34 -18.60
CA LEU A 131 18.24 9.23 -18.15
C LEU A 131 17.01 9.77 -17.41
N GLU A 132 15.82 9.42 -17.91
CA GLU A 132 14.52 9.79 -17.37
C GLU A 132 13.87 8.63 -16.59
N ILE A 133 14.07 7.38 -17.03
CA ILE A 133 13.47 6.19 -16.43
C ILE A 133 14.54 5.15 -16.14
N LEU A 134 14.61 4.72 -14.88
CA LEU A 134 15.50 3.64 -14.43
C LEU A 134 14.69 2.55 -13.72
N SER A 135 14.63 1.36 -14.32
CA SER A 135 13.97 0.19 -13.72
C SER A 135 14.98 -0.83 -13.20
N LEU A 136 15.00 -1.02 -11.89
CA LEU A 136 15.85 -1.98 -11.16
C LEU A 136 15.03 -2.94 -10.29
N TYR A 137 13.71 -2.97 -10.43
CA TYR A 137 12.84 -3.81 -9.62
C TYR A 137 13.09 -5.31 -9.81
N ASN A 138 12.70 -6.11 -8.82
CA ASN A 138 12.91 -7.56 -8.79
C ASN A 138 14.37 -7.94 -9.08
N ASN A 139 15.29 -7.33 -8.34
CA ASN A 139 16.71 -7.66 -8.30
C ASN A 139 17.05 -8.16 -6.88
N THR A 140 18.34 -8.21 -6.54
CA THR A 140 18.81 -8.59 -5.20
C THR A 140 19.57 -7.45 -4.52
N VAL A 141 19.26 -6.19 -4.89
CA VAL A 141 20.01 -5.03 -4.43
C VAL A 141 19.87 -4.94 -2.92
N LYS A 142 21.01 -5.10 -2.24
CA LYS A 142 21.11 -5.03 -0.78
C LYS A 142 21.96 -3.84 -0.34
N TYR A 143 22.99 -3.52 -1.13
CA TYR A 143 23.97 -2.49 -0.81
C TYR A 143 23.86 -1.34 -1.79
N LEU A 144 23.55 -0.16 -1.25
CA LEU A 144 23.54 1.12 -1.96
C LEU A 144 24.68 1.97 -1.38
N GLU A 145 25.58 2.43 -2.23
CA GLU A 145 26.54 3.46 -1.84
C GLU A 145 25.89 4.85 -1.97
N GLU A 146 26.43 5.82 -1.23
CA GLU A 146 25.82 7.14 -1.03
C GLU A 146 25.58 7.93 -2.33
N HIS A 147 26.46 7.77 -3.32
CA HIS A 147 26.42 8.50 -4.60
C HIS A 147 26.04 7.61 -5.77
N ALA A 148 25.24 6.55 -5.53
CA ALA A 148 24.87 5.59 -6.58
C ALA A 148 24.10 6.25 -7.75
N PHE A 149 23.30 7.28 -7.47
CA PHE A 149 22.46 7.99 -8.46
C PHE A 149 22.98 9.39 -8.83
N ASP A 150 24.15 9.79 -8.35
CA ASP A 150 24.76 11.07 -8.68
C ASP A 150 24.90 11.23 -10.21
N GLY A 151 24.54 12.42 -10.70
CA GLY A 151 24.56 12.77 -12.13
C GLY A 151 23.27 12.48 -12.89
N LEU A 152 22.26 11.86 -12.26
CA LEU A 152 20.96 11.57 -12.87
C LEU A 152 19.93 12.69 -12.65
N GLY A 153 20.30 13.95 -12.93
CA GLY A 153 19.46 15.12 -12.64
C GLY A 153 18.13 15.19 -13.42
N HIS A 154 18.04 14.50 -14.56
CA HIS A 154 16.81 14.40 -15.37
C HIS A 154 15.96 13.17 -15.05
N LEU A 155 16.33 12.37 -14.04
CA LEU A 155 15.60 11.16 -13.69
C LEU A 155 14.22 11.52 -13.14
N ARG A 156 13.17 10.98 -13.75
CA ARG A 156 11.76 11.19 -13.40
C ARG A 156 11.15 10.00 -12.71
N GLN A 157 11.58 8.79 -13.05
CA GLN A 157 11.01 7.56 -12.53
C GLN A 157 12.12 6.60 -12.10
N LEU A 158 12.10 6.22 -10.83
CA LEU A 158 13.03 5.25 -10.25
C LEU A 158 12.25 4.10 -9.63
N TYR A 159 12.42 2.91 -10.19
CA TYR A 159 11.81 1.68 -9.71
C TYR A 159 12.86 0.79 -9.05
N MET A 160 12.78 0.64 -7.73
CA MET A 160 13.66 -0.21 -6.93
C MET A 160 12.88 -1.16 -6.00
N ASP A 161 11.60 -1.36 -6.29
CA ASP A 161 10.74 -2.31 -5.60
C ASP A 161 11.20 -3.77 -5.77
N ASP A 162 10.70 -4.65 -4.90
CA ASP A 162 11.04 -6.08 -4.90
C ASP A 162 12.57 -6.33 -4.87
N ASN A 163 13.27 -5.65 -3.96
CA ASN A 163 14.71 -5.82 -3.74
C ASN A 163 14.98 -6.23 -2.27
N LEU A 164 16.23 -6.12 -1.83
CA LEU A 164 16.67 -6.51 -0.48
C LEU A 164 17.26 -5.31 0.28
N ILE A 165 16.82 -4.10 -0.04
CA ILE A 165 17.38 -2.86 0.50
C ILE A 165 17.01 -2.77 1.99
N GLU A 166 18.03 -2.73 2.85
CA GLU A 166 17.84 -2.61 4.32
C GLU A 166 18.00 -1.18 4.82
N LYS A 167 18.80 -0.35 4.13
CA LYS A 167 19.14 1.01 4.52
C LYS A 167 19.24 1.91 3.29
N LEU A 168 18.74 3.14 3.42
CA LEU A 168 18.94 4.22 2.47
C LEU A 168 20.06 5.13 3.02
N PRO A 169 21.17 5.32 2.29
CA PRO A 169 22.14 6.36 2.63
C PRO A 169 21.50 7.76 2.63
N GLU A 170 21.96 8.64 3.51
CA GLU A 170 21.39 9.99 3.70
C GLU A 170 21.27 10.77 2.39
N SER A 171 22.35 10.81 1.60
CA SER A 171 22.41 11.57 0.34
C SER A 171 22.00 10.79 -0.91
N LEU A 172 21.42 9.59 -0.77
CA LEU A 172 21.19 8.67 -1.91
C LEU A 172 20.40 9.31 -3.07
N PHE A 173 19.40 10.14 -2.75
CA PHE A 173 18.54 10.80 -3.73
C PHE A 173 18.90 12.28 -3.94
N SER A 174 20.07 12.70 -3.44
CA SER A 174 20.56 14.06 -3.64
C SER A 174 20.77 14.33 -5.14
N GLY A 175 20.26 15.47 -5.62
CA GLY A 175 20.37 15.85 -7.03
C GLY A 175 19.33 15.23 -7.98
N LEU A 176 18.41 14.38 -7.50
CA LEU A 176 17.28 13.88 -8.29
C LEU A 176 16.11 14.89 -8.33
N GLU A 177 16.40 16.11 -8.77
CA GLU A 177 15.48 17.27 -8.68
C GLU A 177 14.22 17.12 -9.54
N GLU A 178 14.30 16.38 -10.65
CA GLU A 178 13.17 16.09 -11.54
C GLU A 178 12.39 14.83 -11.16
N LEU A 179 12.76 14.12 -10.09
CA LEU A 179 12.14 12.85 -9.72
C LEU A 179 10.66 13.05 -9.39
N GLN A 180 9.79 12.28 -10.04
CA GLN A 180 8.33 12.34 -9.91
C GLN A 180 7.76 11.07 -9.28
N ILE A 181 8.33 9.91 -9.59
CA ILE A 181 7.87 8.61 -9.11
C ILE A 181 9.05 7.86 -8.49
N LEU A 182 8.87 7.44 -7.24
CA LEU A 182 9.83 6.61 -6.52
C LEU A 182 9.13 5.39 -5.92
N GLU A 183 9.43 4.21 -6.46
CA GLU A 183 8.90 2.92 -6.01
C GLU A 183 9.99 2.16 -5.23
N LEU A 184 9.72 1.91 -3.95
CA LEU A 184 10.62 1.26 -2.99
C LEU A 184 9.93 0.14 -2.20
N GLN A 185 8.71 -0.23 -2.58
CA GLN A 185 7.92 -1.26 -1.92
C GLN A 185 8.58 -2.64 -1.95
N ASN A 186 8.17 -3.53 -1.05
CA ASN A 186 8.69 -4.90 -0.95
C ASN A 186 10.22 -4.94 -0.79
N ASN A 187 10.76 -4.05 0.03
CA ASN A 187 12.16 -4.07 0.47
C ASN A 187 12.23 -4.41 1.97
N LYS A 188 13.36 -4.11 2.62
CA LYS A 188 13.60 -4.38 4.05
C LYS A 188 14.01 -3.11 4.80
N ILE A 189 13.58 -1.95 4.31
CA ILE A 189 13.96 -0.64 4.84
C ILE A 189 13.35 -0.51 6.24
N LYS A 190 14.17 -0.15 7.23
CA LYS A 190 13.74 -0.02 8.63
C LYS A 190 13.52 1.42 9.09
N GLU A 191 14.29 2.33 8.53
CA GLU A 191 14.37 3.72 8.97
C GLU A 191 14.49 4.61 7.74
N ILE A 192 13.83 5.77 7.80
CA ILE A 192 13.96 6.85 6.81
C ILE A 192 14.60 8.04 7.53
N ASN A 193 15.72 8.52 6.99
CA ASN A 193 16.44 9.67 7.54
C ASN A 193 15.61 10.96 7.43
N ASP A 194 15.89 11.94 8.29
CA ASP A 194 15.09 13.18 8.42
C ASP A 194 15.01 14.01 7.14
N ASP A 195 16.03 13.96 6.28
CA ASP A 195 16.12 14.77 5.05
C ASP A 195 16.18 13.92 3.77
N GLN A 196 15.79 12.64 3.86
CA GLN A 196 15.97 11.64 2.79
C GLN A 196 15.39 12.08 1.44
N PHE A 197 14.26 12.81 1.47
CA PHE A 197 13.54 13.25 0.27
C PHE A 197 13.56 14.77 0.06
N ILE A 198 14.28 15.53 0.88
CA ILE A 198 14.13 17.01 0.93
C ILE A 198 14.43 17.70 -0.42
N LEU A 199 15.33 17.11 -1.24
CA LEU A 199 15.72 17.64 -2.54
C LEU A 199 14.88 17.10 -3.72
N CYS A 200 14.00 16.12 -3.49
CA CYS A 200 13.11 15.56 -4.51
C CYS A 200 11.85 16.44 -4.70
N SER A 201 12.05 17.73 -5.00
CA SER A 201 10.97 18.74 -4.97
C SER A 201 9.83 18.51 -5.98
N MET A 202 10.07 17.70 -7.03
CA MET A 202 9.10 17.34 -8.05
C MET A 202 8.35 16.04 -7.77
N LEU A 203 8.62 15.39 -6.62
CA LEU A 203 8.07 14.08 -6.29
C LEU A 203 6.54 14.16 -6.18
N ARG A 204 5.86 13.27 -6.90
CA ARG A 204 4.39 13.17 -6.98
C ARG A 204 3.88 11.90 -6.34
N GLU A 205 4.62 10.82 -6.50
CA GLU A 205 4.25 9.48 -6.04
C GLU A 205 5.43 8.86 -5.30
N LEU A 206 5.19 8.44 -4.06
CA LEU A 206 6.15 7.75 -3.22
C LEU A 206 5.51 6.49 -2.66
N ASN A 207 6.11 5.34 -2.98
CA ASN A 207 5.67 4.05 -2.48
C ASN A 207 6.76 3.40 -1.65
N LEU A 208 6.51 3.31 -0.34
CA LEU A 208 7.36 2.71 0.68
C LEU A 208 6.69 1.49 1.32
N SER A 209 5.59 1.00 0.72
CA SER A 209 4.77 -0.05 1.31
C SER A 209 5.52 -1.38 1.45
N ALA A 210 5.05 -2.26 2.32
CA ALA A 210 5.63 -3.60 2.52
C ALA A 210 7.16 -3.57 2.78
N ASN A 211 7.56 -2.69 3.69
CA ASN A 211 8.92 -2.60 4.21
C ASN A 211 8.92 -2.97 5.70
N MET A 212 9.95 -2.54 6.44
CA MET A 212 10.05 -2.73 7.89
C MET A 212 10.15 -1.40 8.63
N ILE A 213 9.55 -0.34 8.07
CA ILE A 213 9.75 1.03 8.55
C ILE A 213 9.06 1.20 9.90
N ASN A 214 9.84 1.49 10.94
CA ASN A 214 9.34 1.84 12.27
C ASN A 214 9.71 3.29 12.67
N THR A 215 10.67 3.89 11.97
CA THR A 215 11.13 5.26 12.22
C THR A 215 11.09 6.05 10.92
N PHE A 216 10.19 7.02 10.86
CA PHE A 216 10.07 7.93 9.72
C PHE A 216 9.55 9.29 10.20
N ASN A 217 10.44 10.28 10.21
CA ASN A 217 10.04 11.66 10.43
C ASN A 217 9.34 12.21 9.19
N MET A 218 8.02 12.07 9.15
CA MET A 218 7.20 12.50 8.01
C MET A 218 7.04 14.02 7.89
N THR A 219 7.53 14.82 8.85
CA THR A 219 7.46 16.29 8.74
C THR A 219 8.31 16.83 7.59
N GLN A 220 9.31 16.07 7.14
CA GLN A 220 10.10 16.37 5.93
C GLN A 220 9.23 16.44 4.67
N LEU A 221 8.08 15.77 4.64
CA LEU A 221 7.16 15.76 3.51
C LEU A 221 6.42 17.10 3.33
N ILE A 222 6.48 18.01 4.31
CA ILE A 222 5.85 19.35 4.22
C ILE A 222 6.41 20.14 3.03
N GLY A 223 7.70 19.97 2.72
CA GLY A 223 8.35 20.63 1.59
C GLY A 223 7.95 20.08 0.21
N LEU A 224 7.40 18.86 0.15
CA LEU A 224 7.06 18.16 -1.08
C LEU A 224 5.69 18.57 -1.59
N ASN A 225 5.59 19.80 -2.08
CA ASN A 225 4.32 20.42 -2.50
C ASN A 225 3.67 19.80 -3.75
N LYS A 226 4.36 18.87 -4.41
CA LYS A 226 3.86 18.07 -5.55
C LYS A 226 3.44 16.67 -5.16
N LEU A 227 3.69 16.21 -3.93
CA LEU A 227 3.40 14.85 -3.50
C LEU A 227 1.89 14.67 -3.36
N GLU A 228 1.30 13.90 -4.27
CA GLU A 228 -0.13 13.65 -4.35
C GLU A 228 -0.49 12.25 -3.84
N THR A 229 0.40 11.27 -4.01
CA THR A 229 0.19 9.88 -3.61
C THR A 229 1.31 9.41 -2.70
N LEU A 230 0.93 8.93 -1.51
CA LEU A 230 1.84 8.29 -0.56
C LEU A 230 1.27 6.93 -0.16
N ASP A 231 2.05 5.87 -0.41
CA ASP A 231 1.78 4.54 0.13
C ASP A 231 2.89 4.14 1.11
N ILE A 232 2.50 3.98 2.36
CA ILE A 232 3.33 3.54 3.49
C ILE A 232 2.71 2.32 4.19
N GLY A 233 1.77 1.64 3.54
CA GLY A 233 1.09 0.48 4.10
C GLY A 233 2.04 -0.68 4.38
N LYS A 234 1.65 -1.63 5.25
CA LYS A 234 2.44 -2.82 5.59
C LYS A 234 3.84 -2.46 6.11
N ASN A 235 3.88 -1.59 7.12
CA ASN A 235 5.08 -1.19 7.85
C ASN A 235 4.81 -1.30 9.37
N TYR A 236 5.64 -0.70 10.20
CA TYR A 236 5.54 -0.74 11.66
C TYR A 236 5.43 0.67 12.26
N LEU A 237 4.71 1.57 11.58
CA LEU A 237 4.55 2.97 11.99
C LEU A 237 3.48 3.12 13.07
N ASP A 238 3.79 3.85 14.14
CA ASP A 238 2.85 4.16 15.23
C ASP A 238 2.00 5.41 14.95
N GLU A 239 2.39 6.21 13.98
CA GLU A 239 1.69 7.43 13.58
C GLU A 239 1.86 7.73 12.10
N VAL A 240 0.94 8.54 11.58
CA VAL A 240 0.99 9.04 10.20
C VAL A 240 0.87 10.56 10.20
N PHE A 241 1.48 11.20 9.21
CA PHE A 241 1.39 12.64 8.99
C PHE A 241 0.77 12.94 7.63
N VAL A 242 -0.33 13.69 7.62
CA VAL A 242 -1.05 14.07 6.39
C VAL A 242 -0.66 15.49 6.00
N THR A 243 -0.03 15.66 4.83
CA THR A 243 0.21 17.00 4.26
C THR A 243 -1.02 17.48 3.47
N LYS A 244 -1.15 18.79 3.31
CA LYS A 244 -2.28 19.40 2.58
C LYS A 244 -2.31 19.08 1.08
N TYR A 245 -1.20 18.61 0.51
CA TYR A 245 -1.05 18.32 -0.91
C TYR A 245 -1.48 16.92 -1.31
N LEU A 246 -1.44 15.96 -0.37
CA LEU A 246 -1.84 14.58 -0.63
C LEU A 246 -3.29 14.50 -1.09
N ARG A 247 -3.50 13.73 -2.15
CA ARG A 247 -4.81 13.28 -2.66
C ARG A 247 -5.13 11.87 -2.17
N THR A 248 -4.12 11.03 -2.05
CA THR A 248 -4.25 9.63 -1.64
C THR A 248 -3.20 9.30 -0.59
N LEU A 249 -3.65 8.76 0.53
CA LEU A 249 -2.78 8.19 1.56
C LEU A 249 -3.23 6.75 1.86
N ASN A 250 -2.32 5.80 1.62
CA ASN A 250 -2.47 4.43 2.06
C ASN A 250 -1.47 4.14 3.18
N ALA A 251 -1.97 3.84 4.37
CA ALA A 251 -1.18 3.48 5.54
C ALA A 251 -1.77 2.25 6.25
N GLN A 252 -2.44 1.38 5.50
CA GLN A 252 -3.01 0.15 6.03
C GLN A 252 -1.95 -0.79 6.62
N GLU A 253 -2.34 -1.69 7.52
CA GLU A 253 -1.43 -2.71 8.07
C GLU A 253 -0.18 -2.10 8.71
N ASN A 254 -0.36 -1.15 9.62
CA ASN A 254 0.69 -0.55 10.45
C ASN A 254 0.31 -0.69 11.94
N GLN A 255 0.91 0.11 12.82
CA GLN A 255 0.59 0.20 14.25
C GLN A 255 0.00 1.56 14.61
N VAL A 256 -0.59 2.25 13.62
CA VAL A 256 -0.97 3.66 13.73
C VAL A 256 -2.00 3.84 14.83
N SER A 257 -1.69 4.71 15.78
CA SER A 257 -2.60 5.14 16.84
C SER A 257 -2.90 6.64 16.77
N ARG A 258 -2.09 7.42 16.03
CA ARG A 258 -2.23 8.87 15.89
C ARG A 258 -2.19 9.32 14.43
N ILE A 259 -3.09 10.24 14.10
CA ILE A 259 -3.13 10.93 12.81
C ILE A 259 -2.71 12.38 13.05
N LEU A 260 -1.51 12.71 12.58
CA LEU A 260 -0.93 14.06 12.57
C LEU A 260 -1.15 14.72 11.21
N MET A 261 -1.01 16.04 11.14
CA MET A 261 -1.20 16.79 9.90
C MET A 261 -0.47 18.14 9.95
N ASP A 262 -0.25 18.74 8.78
CA ASP A 262 0.35 20.07 8.66
C ASP A 262 -0.59 21.20 9.11
N GLN A 263 0.00 22.41 9.22
CA GLN A 263 -0.75 23.61 9.55
C GLN A 263 -1.56 24.07 8.33
N GLY A 264 -2.87 24.23 8.51
CA GLY A 264 -3.80 24.69 7.48
C GLY A 264 -5.20 24.09 7.61
N ASP A 265 -6.11 24.60 6.78
CA ASP A 265 -7.52 24.21 6.76
C ASP A 265 -7.95 23.55 5.44
N PHE A 266 -7.10 23.58 4.41
CA PHE A 266 -7.44 23.16 3.04
C PHE A 266 -6.62 21.95 2.58
N PHE A 267 -7.08 20.76 2.93
CA PHE A 267 -6.48 19.49 2.51
C PHE A 267 -7.08 19.00 1.19
N GLN A 268 -6.24 18.50 0.28
CA GLN A 268 -6.67 17.93 -1.01
C GLN A 268 -7.07 16.44 -0.91
N LEU A 269 -6.98 15.84 0.27
CA LEU A 269 -7.15 14.40 0.47
C LEU A 269 -8.53 13.92 0.02
N THR A 270 -8.53 12.89 -0.83
CA THR A 270 -9.72 12.26 -1.41
C THR A 270 -9.87 10.80 -0.99
N HIS A 271 -8.76 10.08 -0.81
CA HIS A 271 -8.76 8.67 -0.41
C HIS A 271 -7.82 8.49 0.79
N LEU A 272 -8.36 7.93 1.86
CA LEU A 272 -7.61 7.65 3.09
C LEU A 272 -7.85 6.20 3.52
N ASN A 273 -6.80 5.38 3.42
CA ASN A 273 -6.82 4.01 3.92
C ASN A 273 -5.92 3.88 5.16
N LEU A 274 -6.55 3.66 6.29
CA LEU A 274 -5.95 3.43 7.61
C LEU A 274 -6.39 2.07 8.18
N SER A 275 -6.85 1.15 7.34
CA SER A 275 -7.33 -0.15 7.79
C SER A 275 -6.24 -0.98 8.46
N ARG A 276 -6.60 -1.87 9.38
CA ARG A 276 -5.64 -2.75 10.09
C ARG A 276 -4.56 -1.95 10.83
N ASN A 277 -5.01 -1.09 11.74
CA ASN A 277 -4.17 -0.25 12.60
C ASN A 277 -4.73 -0.27 14.05
N ASN A 278 -4.16 0.56 14.93
CA ASN A 278 -4.52 0.65 16.35
C ASN A 278 -5.30 1.94 16.66
N ILE A 279 -6.11 2.44 15.73
CA ILE A 279 -6.76 3.74 15.86
C ILE A 279 -8.03 3.62 16.71
N ALA A 280 -8.06 4.34 17.84
CA ALA A 280 -9.22 4.40 18.72
C ALA A 280 -10.05 5.71 18.56
N ASN A 281 -9.53 6.71 17.84
CA ASN A 281 -10.22 7.98 17.61
C ASN A 281 -9.87 8.56 16.24
N ILE A 282 -10.88 9.02 15.51
CA ILE A 282 -10.73 9.62 14.18
C ILE A 282 -11.26 11.05 14.10
N ASN A 283 -11.54 11.73 15.21
CA ASN A 283 -12.19 13.04 15.20
C ASN A 283 -11.47 14.04 14.29
N ASN A 284 -10.12 14.05 14.32
CA ASN A 284 -9.30 14.98 13.55
C ASN A 284 -9.49 14.92 12.02
N ILE A 285 -10.12 13.86 11.48
CA ILE A 285 -10.38 13.76 10.03
C ILE A 285 -11.40 14.77 9.52
N PHE A 286 -12.12 15.49 10.40
CA PHE A 286 -13.05 16.56 10.01
C PHE A 286 -12.38 17.63 9.10
N LYS A 287 -11.05 17.74 9.15
CA LYS A 287 -10.26 18.61 8.28
C LYS A 287 -10.25 18.17 6.81
N PHE A 288 -10.42 16.90 6.51
CA PHE A 288 -10.31 16.32 5.16
C PHE A 288 -11.63 16.42 4.39
N ARG A 289 -12.07 17.64 4.11
CA ARG A 289 -13.40 17.94 3.52
C ARG A 289 -13.62 17.40 2.10
N ASN A 290 -12.56 17.03 1.40
CA ASN A 290 -12.58 16.53 0.03
C ASN A 290 -12.62 14.99 -0.05
N LEU A 291 -12.69 14.28 1.08
CA LEU A 291 -12.74 12.83 1.10
C LEU A 291 -13.90 12.29 0.26
N ILE A 292 -13.59 11.22 -0.47
CA ILE A 292 -14.48 10.39 -1.28
C ILE A 292 -14.61 9.02 -0.62
N GLU A 293 -13.47 8.45 -0.19
CA GLU A 293 -13.42 7.15 0.47
C GLU A 293 -12.58 7.22 1.75
N LEU A 294 -13.13 6.64 2.83
CA LEU A 294 -12.46 6.44 4.10
C LEU A 294 -12.50 4.96 4.49
N ASP A 295 -11.33 4.35 4.64
CA ASP A 295 -11.18 3.01 5.19
C ASP A 295 -10.47 3.06 6.55
N VAL A 296 -11.22 2.80 7.61
CA VAL A 296 -10.73 2.65 8.99
C VAL A 296 -11.18 1.30 9.56
N SER A 297 -11.39 0.31 8.69
CA SER A 297 -11.75 -1.05 9.10
C SER A 297 -10.60 -1.74 9.85
N TYR A 298 -10.89 -2.74 10.69
CA TYR A 298 -9.87 -3.42 11.51
C TYR A 298 -9.06 -2.44 12.36
N ASN A 299 -9.74 -1.67 13.20
CA ASN A 299 -9.16 -0.73 14.15
C ASN A 299 -9.82 -0.91 15.52
N GLU A 300 -9.55 0.01 16.45
CA GLU A 300 -9.95 -0.06 17.85
C GLU A 300 -11.07 0.94 18.19
N LEU A 301 -11.89 1.35 17.21
CA LEU A 301 -12.95 2.35 17.43
C LEU A 301 -14.08 1.77 18.28
N ILE A 302 -14.47 2.50 19.33
CA ILE A 302 -15.51 2.06 20.30
C ILE A 302 -16.83 2.82 20.11
N THR A 303 -16.76 4.10 19.76
CA THR A 303 -17.91 4.96 19.49
C THR A 303 -17.62 5.87 18.30
N LEU A 304 -18.67 6.42 17.68
CA LEU A 304 -18.54 7.38 16.58
C LEU A 304 -19.74 8.32 16.54
N ASP A 305 -19.48 9.61 16.37
CA ASP A 305 -20.50 10.61 16.01
C ASP A 305 -20.26 11.07 14.57
N PHE A 306 -21.29 10.96 13.73
CA PHE A 306 -21.22 11.35 12.33
C PHE A 306 -21.04 12.86 12.08
N VAL A 307 -21.14 13.72 13.10
CA VAL A 307 -20.86 15.16 12.96
C VAL A 307 -19.50 15.46 12.32
N ILE A 308 -18.51 14.56 12.50
CA ILE A 308 -17.17 14.71 11.90
C ILE A 308 -17.21 14.68 10.36
N PHE A 309 -18.26 14.11 9.77
CA PHE A 309 -18.48 14.01 8.32
C PHE A 309 -19.36 15.13 7.75
N ALA A 310 -19.91 16.03 8.59
CA ALA A 310 -20.94 17.00 8.19
C ALA A 310 -20.55 17.90 7.01
N PHE A 311 -19.25 18.16 6.81
CA PHE A 311 -18.73 19.02 5.74
C PHE A 311 -18.11 18.27 4.55
N MET A 312 -18.14 16.94 4.54
CA MET A 312 -17.51 16.12 3.49
C MET A 312 -18.49 15.90 2.33
N LYS A 313 -18.59 16.88 1.43
CA LYS A 313 -19.61 16.91 0.36
C LYS A 313 -19.45 15.84 -0.72
N ASN A 314 -18.29 15.19 -0.77
CA ASN A 314 -17.95 14.18 -1.78
C ASN A 314 -17.83 12.77 -1.21
N LEU A 315 -18.02 12.58 0.11
CA LEU A 315 -17.80 11.30 0.78
C LEU A 315 -18.87 10.31 0.35
N LYS A 316 -18.45 9.20 -0.26
CA LYS A 316 -19.33 8.16 -0.81
C LYS A 316 -19.26 6.87 0.00
N ASP A 317 -18.07 6.50 0.47
CA ASP A 317 -17.83 5.20 1.07
C ASP A 317 -17.09 5.33 2.40
N ILE A 318 -17.69 4.78 3.46
CA ILE A 318 -17.09 4.69 4.79
C ILE A 318 -17.02 3.22 5.20
N LYS A 319 -15.81 2.73 5.46
CA LYS A 319 -15.58 1.37 5.99
C LYS A 319 -15.13 1.43 7.44
N LEU A 320 -16.00 0.93 8.32
CA LEU A 320 -15.84 0.88 9.78
C LEU A 320 -15.91 -0.57 10.31
N ASN A 321 -15.92 -1.55 9.42
CA ASN A 321 -16.09 -2.95 9.79
C ASN A 321 -14.90 -3.50 10.58
N ASN A 322 -15.14 -4.50 11.41
CA ASN A 322 -14.12 -5.07 12.31
C ASN A 322 -13.53 -4.03 13.26
N ASN A 323 -14.38 -3.24 13.90
CA ASN A 323 -14.00 -2.38 15.01
C ASN A 323 -14.68 -2.88 16.30
N HIS A 324 -14.74 -2.05 17.32
CA HIS A 324 -15.40 -2.31 18.60
C HIS A 324 -16.60 -1.40 18.83
N LEU A 325 -17.20 -0.90 17.75
CA LEU A 325 -18.32 0.05 17.81
C LEU A 325 -19.53 -0.62 18.43
N TRP A 326 -20.07 -0.04 19.50
CA TRP A 326 -21.31 -0.51 20.13
C TRP A 326 -22.39 0.57 20.14
N ILE A 327 -22.02 1.81 19.85
CA ILE A 327 -22.90 2.97 19.74
C ILE A 327 -22.42 3.90 18.62
N ILE A 328 -23.38 4.47 17.90
CA ILE A 328 -23.19 5.51 16.90
C ILE A 328 -24.20 6.61 17.16
N ASP A 329 -23.74 7.86 17.06
CA ASP A 329 -24.56 9.06 17.15
C ASP A 329 -24.56 9.80 15.81
N ASN A 330 -25.60 10.62 15.61
CA ASN A 330 -25.77 11.44 14.42
C ASN A 330 -25.95 12.91 14.82
N GLY A 331 -24.85 13.61 15.05
CA GLY A 331 -24.83 15.06 15.30
C GLY A 331 -24.86 15.92 14.04
N ILE A 332 -25.18 15.37 12.86
CA ILE A 332 -25.17 16.12 11.60
C ILE A 332 -26.37 17.09 11.56
N PRO A 333 -26.15 18.41 11.36
CA PRO A 333 -27.22 19.41 11.42
C PRO A 333 -28.05 19.52 10.12
N ALA A 334 -27.58 18.97 9.00
CA ALA A 334 -28.25 19.05 7.70
C ALA A 334 -27.93 17.84 6.81
N PRO A 335 -28.82 17.42 5.90
CA PRO A 335 -28.62 16.19 5.12
C PRO A 335 -27.30 16.13 4.32
N ALA A 336 -26.51 15.09 4.55
CA ALA A 336 -25.27 14.76 3.84
C ALA A 336 -25.58 13.83 2.64
N LYS A 337 -25.70 14.43 1.46
CA LYS A 337 -26.29 13.80 0.26
C LYS A 337 -25.33 12.93 -0.56
N SER A 338 -24.08 12.78 -0.13
CA SER A 338 -23.04 12.09 -0.90
C SER A 338 -22.86 10.63 -0.49
N LEU A 339 -23.10 10.28 0.78
CA LEU A 339 -22.81 8.95 1.30
C LEU A 339 -23.67 7.90 0.60
N ARG A 340 -23.04 6.85 0.08
CA ARG A 340 -23.67 5.72 -0.63
C ARG A 340 -23.53 4.43 0.14
N THR A 341 -22.34 4.17 0.69
CA THR A 341 -22.04 2.94 1.41
C THR A 341 -21.55 3.23 2.81
N LEU A 342 -22.19 2.57 3.78
CA LEU A 342 -21.77 2.56 5.17
C LEU A 342 -21.55 1.12 5.61
N ASN A 343 -20.30 0.74 5.86
CA ASN A 343 -19.96 -0.61 6.30
C ASN A 343 -19.65 -0.66 7.81
N LEU A 344 -20.62 -1.16 8.58
CA LEU A 344 -20.57 -1.33 10.04
C LEU A 344 -20.50 -2.81 10.46
N ALA A 345 -20.21 -3.71 9.52
CA ALA A 345 -20.18 -5.14 9.79
C ALA A 345 -19.14 -5.51 10.84
N HIS A 346 -19.33 -6.62 11.54
CA HIS A 346 -18.35 -7.13 12.51
C HIS A 346 -17.96 -6.12 13.60
N ASN A 347 -18.95 -5.49 14.21
CA ASN A 347 -18.80 -4.60 15.37
C ASN A 347 -19.52 -5.21 16.60
N LYS A 348 -19.93 -4.39 17.56
CA LYS A 348 -20.51 -4.78 18.86
C LYS A 348 -21.90 -4.21 19.09
N PHE A 349 -22.63 -3.86 18.04
CA PHE A 349 -23.99 -3.35 18.17
C PHE A 349 -24.96 -4.42 18.67
N LEU A 350 -25.77 -4.05 19.66
CA LEU A 350 -26.85 -4.88 20.21
C LEU A 350 -28.24 -4.47 19.69
N PHE A 351 -28.37 -3.19 19.40
CA PHE A 351 -29.57 -2.56 18.86
C PHE A 351 -29.15 -1.40 17.97
N ILE A 352 -29.87 -1.18 16.87
CA ILE A 352 -29.72 -0.01 16.01
C ILE A 352 -31.11 0.54 15.67
N ASP A 353 -31.24 1.86 15.73
CA ASP A 353 -32.36 2.58 15.14
C ASP A 353 -31.93 3.16 13.80
N LEU A 354 -32.54 2.75 12.68
CA LEU A 354 -32.15 3.26 11.37
C LEU A 354 -32.36 4.77 11.22
N ALA A 355 -33.18 5.40 12.06
CA ALA A 355 -33.31 6.86 12.08
C ALA A 355 -31.96 7.57 12.33
N VAL A 356 -30.98 6.91 12.97
CA VAL A 356 -29.62 7.47 13.13
C VAL A 356 -28.91 7.73 11.80
N PHE A 357 -29.40 7.17 10.68
CA PHE A 357 -28.84 7.37 9.35
C PHE A 357 -29.67 8.30 8.45
N ASP A 358 -30.79 8.85 8.93
CA ASP A 358 -31.76 9.63 8.13
C ASP A 358 -31.16 10.88 7.45
N THR A 359 -30.10 11.44 8.02
CA THR A 359 -29.34 12.55 7.45
C THR A 359 -28.54 12.14 6.21
N PHE A 360 -28.50 10.86 5.84
CA PHE A 360 -27.86 10.34 4.63
C PHE A 360 -28.89 9.82 3.61
N PRO A 361 -29.66 10.71 2.95
CA PRO A 361 -30.79 10.31 2.11
C PRO A 361 -30.39 9.57 0.83
N ALA A 362 -29.09 9.52 0.50
CA ALA A 362 -28.56 8.86 -0.68
C ALA A 362 -27.91 7.50 -0.38
N LEU A 363 -28.05 6.98 0.85
CA LEU A 363 -27.53 5.67 1.20
C LEU A 363 -28.14 4.58 0.31
N GLU A 364 -27.26 3.77 -0.26
CA GLU A 364 -27.61 2.61 -1.10
C GLU A 364 -27.36 1.31 -0.34
N ASN A 365 -26.31 1.26 0.51
CA ASN A 365 -25.87 0.04 1.17
C ASN A 365 -25.49 0.30 2.63
N ILE A 366 -26.13 -0.43 3.54
CA ILE A 366 -25.79 -0.46 4.97
C ILE A 366 -25.39 -1.90 5.32
N TYR A 367 -24.14 -2.10 5.74
CA TYR A 367 -23.68 -3.41 6.17
C TYR A 367 -23.71 -3.54 7.70
N LEU A 368 -24.55 -4.44 8.22
CA LEU A 368 -24.70 -4.71 9.66
C LEU A 368 -24.45 -6.19 10.02
N HIS A 369 -24.06 -7.02 9.06
CA HIS A 369 -23.79 -8.43 9.33
C HIS A 369 -22.63 -8.63 10.33
N GLY A 370 -22.66 -9.74 11.08
CA GLY A 370 -21.57 -10.07 12.00
C GLY A 370 -21.53 -9.24 13.28
N ASN A 371 -22.62 -8.53 13.62
CA ASN A 371 -22.77 -7.81 14.88
C ASN A 371 -23.42 -8.72 15.95
N GLU A 372 -23.83 -8.14 17.07
CA GLU A 372 -24.51 -8.82 18.17
C GLU A 372 -25.98 -8.36 18.27
N LEU A 373 -26.58 -7.98 17.13
CA LEU A 373 -27.90 -7.35 17.08
C LEU A 373 -29.00 -8.33 17.47
N ILE A 374 -29.86 -7.90 18.38
CA ILE A 374 -31.04 -8.65 18.84
C ILE A 374 -32.31 -8.08 18.22
N ASP A 375 -32.31 -6.77 17.99
CA ASP A 375 -33.42 -6.00 17.43
C ASP A 375 -32.88 -4.79 16.66
N MET A 376 -33.67 -4.29 15.70
CA MET A 376 -33.39 -3.11 14.90
C MET A 376 -34.70 -2.38 14.67
N ARG A 377 -34.76 -1.10 15.04
CA ARG A 377 -35.91 -0.28 14.68
C ARG A 377 -35.79 0.13 13.23
N ILE A 378 -36.78 -0.28 12.45
CA ILE A 378 -36.91 0.06 11.04
C ILE A 378 -38.31 0.62 10.76
N GLU A 379 -38.40 1.94 10.67
CA GLU A 379 -39.65 2.66 10.40
C GLU A 379 -39.44 3.57 9.19
N GLU A 380 -40.49 3.75 8.38
CA GLU A 380 -40.52 4.70 7.26
C GLU A 380 -39.34 4.57 6.27
N VAL A 381 -38.83 3.33 6.07
CA VAL A 381 -37.64 3.05 5.23
C VAL A 381 -37.76 3.65 3.83
N GLU A 382 -38.91 3.54 3.17
CA GLU A 382 -39.13 4.09 1.82
C GLU A 382 -39.08 5.63 1.79
N GLN A 383 -39.51 6.30 2.86
CA GLN A 383 -39.55 7.76 2.94
C GLN A 383 -38.16 8.32 3.29
N ASN A 384 -37.50 7.70 4.27
CA ASN A 384 -36.21 8.17 4.80
C ASN A 384 -35.03 7.73 3.91
N PHE A 385 -35.14 6.58 3.24
CA PHE A 385 -34.06 5.98 2.45
C PHE A 385 -34.52 5.53 1.06
N PRO A 386 -34.86 6.46 0.15
CA PRO A 386 -35.45 6.15 -1.15
C PRO A 386 -34.52 5.40 -2.13
N TYR A 387 -33.20 5.39 -1.88
CA TYR A 387 -32.20 4.71 -2.71
C TYR A 387 -31.65 3.43 -2.07
N LEU A 388 -32.15 3.05 -0.89
CA LEU A 388 -31.61 1.93 -0.15
C LEU A 388 -31.85 0.62 -0.92
N SER A 389 -30.79 -0.12 -1.13
CA SER A 389 -30.80 -1.36 -1.89
C SER A 389 -30.40 -2.58 -1.05
N LEU A 390 -29.63 -2.36 0.03
CA LEU A 390 -29.14 -3.41 0.91
C LEU A 390 -29.05 -2.93 2.37
N VAL A 391 -29.60 -3.74 3.28
CA VAL A 391 -29.31 -3.70 4.73
C VAL A 391 -28.95 -5.11 5.17
N SER A 392 -27.67 -5.44 5.30
CA SER A 392 -27.30 -6.83 5.63
C SER A 392 -27.60 -7.19 7.09
N THR A 393 -28.28 -8.30 7.32
CA THR A 393 -28.71 -8.76 8.65
C THR A 393 -28.08 -10.09 9.06
N ASP A 394 -27.28 -10.72 8.20
CA ASP A 394 -26.69 -12.04 8.44
C ASP A 394 -25.78 -12.06 9.69
N ASN A 395 -25.58 -13.24 10.29
CA ASN A 395 -24.62 -13.44 11.38
C ASN A 395 -24.81 -12.46 12.57
N ASN A 396 -26.03 -12.35 13.06
CA ASN A 396 -26.40 -11.59 14.26
C ASN A 396 -27.17 -12.50 15.23
N ASP A 397 -27.53 -11.96 16.40
CA ASP A 397 -28.21 -12.70 17.46
C ASP A 397 -29.68 -12.32 17.61
N TRP A 398 -30.38 -12.23 16.47
CA TRP A 398 -31.74 -11.71 16.41
C TRP A 398 -32.73 -12.46 17.29
N ASP A 399 -33.68 -11.70 17.85
CA ASP A 399 -34.97 -12.27 18.24
C ASP A 399 -35.78 -12.68 17.00
N CYS A 400 -36.38 -13.87 17.00
CA CYS A 400 -37.09 -14.38 15.81
C CYS A 400 -38.30 -13.55 15.39
N ILE A 401 -39.03 -12.96 16.35
CA ILE A 401 -40.20 -12.13 16.05
C ILE A 401 -39.72 -10.80 15.44
N ASN A 402 -38.70 -10.21 16.04
CA ASN A 402 -38.11 -8.97 15.53
C ASN A 402 -37.51 -9.16 14.14
N LEU A 403 -36.73 -10.23 13.93
CA LEU A 403 -36.16 -10.56 12.62
C LEU A 403 -37.24 -10.73 11.54
N MET A 404 -38.34 -11.41 11.87
CA MET A 404 -39.44 -11.60 10.93
C MET A 404 -40.06 -10.25 10.53
N ASN A 405 -40.26 -9.34 11.49
CA ASN A 405 -40.75 -8.00 11.22
C ASN A 405 -39.75 -7.20 10.38
N ILE A 406 -38.46 -7.24 10.73
CA ILE A 406 -37.37 -6.55 10.04
C ILE A 406 -37.32 -6.97 8.57
N VAL A 407 -37.22 -8.28 8.32
CA VAL A 407 -37.11 -8.83 6.97
C VAL A 407 -38.37 -8.54 6.14
N THR A 408 -39.56 -8.64 6.74
CA THR A 408 -40.82 -8.34 6.05
C THR A 408 -40.91 -6.88 5.62
N THR A 409 -40.51 -5.95 6.50
CA THR A 409 -40.52 -4.52 6.19
C THR A 409 -39.49 -4.18 5.10
N LEU A 410 -38.27 -4.73 5.16
CA LEU A 410 -37.26 -4.53 4.12
C LEU A 410 -37.71 -5.07 2.76
N GLU A 411 -38.36 -6.24 2.72
CA GLU A 411 -38.88 -6.80 1.46
C GLU A 411 -40.01 -5.98 0.85
N ARG A 412 -40.91 -5.43 1.68
CA ARG A 412 -41.97 -4.53 1.20
C ARG A 412 -41.38 -3.29 0.54
N ALA A 413 -40.27 -2.79 1.08
CA ALA A 413 -39.50 -1.68 0.53
C ALA A 413 -38.54 -2.09 -0.61
N TYR A 414 -38.57 -3.34 -1.08
CA TYR A 414 -37.66 -3.89 -2.10
C TYR A 414 -36.16 -3.82 -1.75
N VAL A 415 -35.83 -3.76 -0.45
CA VAL A 415 -34.46 -3.71 0.06
C VAL A 415 -33.95 -5.14 0.33
N LYS A 416 -32.78 -5.48 -0.20
CA LYS A 416 -32.11 -6.75 0.13
C LYS A 416 -31.69 -6.75 1.58
N TRP A 417 -31.86 -7.87 2.27
CA TRP A 417 -31.57 -7.97 3.71
C TRP A 417 -30.42 -8.93 4.06
N SER A 418 -29.80 -9.56 3.06
CA SER A 418 -28.72 -10.55 3.23
C SER A 418 -27.64 -10.37 2.18
N THR A 419 -26.39 -10.61 2.58
CA THR A 419 -25.20 -10.69 1.71
C THR A 419 -25.06 -12.05 1.02
N GLY A 420 -25.94 -13.02 1.33
CA GLY A 420 -25.93 -14.35 0.73
C GLY A 420 -25.30 -15.44 1.60
N ASN A 421 -24.81 -15.13 2.81
CA ASN A 421 -24.35 -16.13 3.76
C ASN A 421 -25.53 -16.78 4.50
N ARG A 422 -26.02 -17.91 3.99
CA ARG A 422 -27.23 -18.62 4.46
C ARG A 422 -26.94 -19.76 5.43
N ASN A 423 -25.74 -19.81 6.00
CA ASN A 423 -25.33 -20.91 6.88
C ASN A 423 -25.82 -20.68 8.31
N CYS A 424 -27.12 -20.84 8.54
CA CYS A 424 -27.63 -20.93 9.91
C CYS A 424 -27.48 -22.35 10.46
N THR A 425 -26.76 -22.48 11.57
CA THR A 425 -26.62 -23.73 12.33
C THR A 425 -27.52 -23.79 13.57
N LYS A 426 -28.19 -22.68 13.93
CA LYS A 426 -29.14 -22.65 15.05
C LYS A 426 -30.46 -23.35 14.65
N PRO A 427 -31.17 -23.98 15.62
CA PRO A 427 -32.44 -24.65 15.33
C PRO A 427 -33.53 -23.70 14.82
N GLU A 428 -33.57 -22.50 15.38
CA GLU A 428 -34.51 -21.45 15.00
C GLU A 428 -33.88 -20.55 13.92
N GLN A 429 -34.62 -20.34 12.84
CA GLN A 429 -34.20 -19.50 11.72
C GLN A 429 -35.39 -18.89 10.99
N HIS A 430 -35.20 -17.71 10.41
CA HIS A 430 -36.11 -17.09 9.47
C HIS A 430 -35.38 -16.84 8.15
N LYS A 431 -35.86 -17.44 7.06
CA LYS A 431 -35.25 -17.33 5.71
C LYS A 431 -33.73 -17.53 5.72
N PHE A 432 -33.26 -18.58 6.40
CA PHE A 432 -31.86 -18.96 6.52
C PHE A 432 -30.97 -18.05 7.39
N ILE A 433 -31.55 -17.04 8.06
CA ILE A 433 -30.87 -16.28 9.11
C ILE A 433 -31.20 -16.89 10.46
N CYS A 434 -30.17 -17.10 11.28
CA CYS A 434 -30.33 -17.57 12.64
C CYS A 434 -31.05 -16.55 13.52
N CYS A 435 -31.97 -17.04 14.33
CA CYS A 435 -32.61 -16.27 15.38
C CYS A 435 -32.90 -17.18 16.59
N THR A 436 -33.23 -16.59 17.73
CA THR A 436 -33.68 -17.31 18.92
C THR A 436 -34.68 -16.46 19.68
N SER A 437 -35.59 -17.04 20.47
CA SER A 437 -36.43 -16.22 21.37
C SER A 437 -35.62 -15.32 22.33
N THR A 438 -36.12 -14.12 22.62
CA THR A 438 -35.45 -13.11 23.48
C THR A 438 -35.06 -13.67 24.85
N GLU A 439 -35.90 -14.50 25.47
CA GLU A 439 -35.61 -15.13 26.75
C GLU A 439 -34.39 -16.07 26.65
N HIS A 440 -34.28 -16.81 25.55
CA HIS A 440 -33.11 -17.64 25.27
C HIS A 440 -31.87 -16.79 25.04
N HIS A 441 -31.97 -15.69 24.28
CA HIS A 441 -30.85 -14.78 24.04
C HIS A 441 -30.32 -14.16 25.34
N LEU A 442 -31.21 -13.64 26.20
CA LEU A 442 -30.83 -13.09 27.49
C LEU A 442 -30.17 -14.14 28.39
N ARG A 443 -30.68 -15.38 28.40
CA ARG A 443 -30.06 -16.50 29.13
C ARG A 443 -28.67 -16.83 28.59
N GLU A 444 -28.49 -16.96 27.27
CA GLU A 444 -27.18 -17.23 26.67
C GLU A 444 -26.18 -16.10 26.94
N LYS A 445 -26.62 -14.85 26.84
CA LYS A 445 -25.80 -13.68 27.14
C LYS A 445 -25.42 -13.60 28.62
N ILE A 446 -26.36 -13.88 29.53
CA ILE A 446 -26.08 -14.00 30.97
C ILE A 446 -25.06 -15.12 31.21
N VAL A 447 -25.21 -16.28 30.60
CA VAL A 447 -24.27 -17.40 30.74
C VAL A 447 -22.88 -17.03 30.20
N ARG A 448 -22.80 -16.37 29.05
CA ARG A 448 -21.55 -15.89 28.45
C ARG A 448 -20.87 -14.84 29.34
N LEU A 449 -21.59 -13.80 29.75
CA LEU A 449 -21.09 -12.76 30.65
C LEU A 449 -20.67 -13.34 32.01
N THR A 450 -21.41 -14.32 32.55
CA THR A 450 -21.04 -15.01 33.79
C THR A 450 -19.73 -15.78 33.64
N LYS A 451 -19.51 -16.44 32.50
CA LYS A 451 -18.23 -17.10 32.18
C LYS A 451 -17.09 -16.09 32.04
N GLU A 452 -17.33 -14.95 31.37
CA GLU A 452 -16.34 -13.88 31.22
C GLU A 452 -16.00 -13.24 32.57
N ILE A 453 -16.98 -12.92 33.41
CA ILE A 453 -16.78 -12.43 34.79
C ILE A 453 -15.97 -13.45 35.61
N TYR A 454 -16.27 -14.74 35.49
CA TYR A 454 -15.51 -15.79 36.19
C TYR A 454 -14.05 -15.83 35.73
N LYS A 455 -13.80 -15.72 34.41
CA LYS A 455 -12.46 -15.66 33.84
C LYS A 455 -11.70 -14.43 34.31
N SER A 456 -12.31 -13.25 34.27
CA SER A 456 -11.71 -11.99 34.73
C SER A 456 -11.39 -12.03 36.23
N ARG A 457 -12.28 -12.60 37.06
CA ARG A 457 -12.01 -12.80 38.50
C ARG A 457 -10.81 -13.70 38.76
N LYS A 458 -10.64 -14.77 37.96
CA LYS A 458 -9.47 -15.66 38.06
C LYS A 458 -8.18 -14.91 37.71
N MET A 459 -8.21 -14.10 36.66
CA MET A 459 -7.05 -13.31 36.22
C MET A 459 -6.67 -12.22 37.23
N ILE A 460 -7.66 -11.52 37.80
CA ILE A 460 -7.43 -10.54 38.88
C ILE A 460 -6.79 -11.20 40.10
N LYS A 461 -7.26 -12.39 40.52
CA LYS A 461 -6.64 -13.13 41.63
C LYS A 461 -5.18 -13.48 41.34
N GLN A 462 -4.86 -13.86 40.11
CA GLN A 462 -3.50 -14.17 39.70
C GLN A 462 -2.60 -12.93 39.74
N LEU A 463 -3.05 -11.80 39.20
CA LEU A 463 -2.31 -10.52 39.26
C LEU A 463 -2.09 -10.04 40.70
N ILE A 464 -3.05 -10.26 41.59
CA ILE A 464 -2.90 -9.95 43.02
C ILE A 464 -1.80 -10.79 43.66
N MET A 465 -1.72 -12.09 43.32
CA MET A 465 -0.66 -12.98 43.82
C MET A 465 0.71 -12.56 43.29
N GLU A 466 0.83 -12.33 41.98
CA GLU A 466 2.08 -11.88 41.35
C GLU A 466 2.58 -10.55 41.93
N ASN A 467 1.67 -9.60 42.21
CA ASN A 467 2.03 -8.33 42.85
C ASN A 467 2.48 -8.51 44.32
N ALA A 468 1.89 -9.47 45.06
CA ALA A 468 2.32 -9.80 46.41
C ALA A 468 3.71 -10.46 46.44
N GLU A 469 4.02 -11.33 45.47
CA GLU A 469 5.35 -11.92 45.29
C GLU A 469 6.38 -10.83 44.97
N LEU A 470 6.10 -9.95 44.01
CA LEU A 470 6.97 -8.82 43.66
C LEU A 470 7.21 -7.87 44.84
N ARG A 471 6.19 -7.57 45.64
CA ARG A 471 6.35 -6.76 46.86
C ARG A 471 7.30 -7.43 47.85
N THR A 472 7.18 -8.74 48.02
CA THR A 472 8.03 -9.53 48.91
C THR A 472 9.48 -9.57 48.41
N GLU A 473 9.70 -9.71 47.09
CA GLU A 473 11.03 -9.63 46.48
C GLU A 473 11.67 -8.25 46.68
N VAL A 474 10.91 -7.18 46.49
CA VAL A 474 11.36 -5.81 46.74
C VAL A 474 11.72 -5.62 48.21
N GLU A 475 10.86 -6.03 49.14
CA GLU A 475 11.14 -5.93 50.58
C GLU A 475 12.39 -6.73 51.00
N MET A 476 12.64 -7.90 50.40
CA MET A 476 13.86 -8.68 50.66
C MET A 476 15.14 -8.03 50.12
N GLN A 477 15.05 -7.24 49.03
CA GLN A 477 16.21 -6.49 48.52
C GLN A 477 16.60 -5.28 49.38
N PHE A 478 15.71 -4.81 50.26
CA PHE A 478 15.93 -3.66 51.15
C PHE A 478 16.12 -4.04 52.63
N LEU A 479 16.24 -5.33 52.97
CA LEU A 479 16.62 -5.75 54.31
C LEU A 479 18.08 -5.37 54.59
N PRO A 480 18.38 -4.63 55.67
CA PRO A 480 19.76 -4.34 56.05
C PRO A 480 20.47 -5.64 56.43
N SER A 481 21.68 -5.85 55.91
CA SER A 481 22.55 -6.96 56.30
C SER A 481 22.80 -6.89 57.80
N VAL A 482 22.27 -7.88 58.52
CA VAL A 482 22.57 -8.06 59.94
C VAL A 482 23.91 -8.79 60.02
N ASP A 483 24.96 -8.04 60.37
CA ASP A 483 26.28 -8.53 60.77
C ASP A 483 26.23 -9.39 62.05
#